data_AF-F9WF01-F1
#
_entry.id   AF-F9WF01-F1
#
_cell.length_a   1.000
_cell.length_b   1.000
_cell.length_c   1.000
_cell.angle_alpha   90.00
_cell.angle_beta   90.00
_cell.angle_gamma   90.00
#
_symmetry.space_group_name_H-M   'P 1'
#
loop_
_entity.id
_entity.type
_entity.pdbx_description
1 polymer ?
#
loop_
_entity_poly.entity_id
_entity_poly.type
_entity_poly.pdbx_seq_one_letter_code
_entity_poly.pdbx_strand_id
1 'polypeptide(L)'
;MLKNMTRDTFWVVEQLPGKAAPLGITAKDMTSVLNTSGYWASYNRPYFPNVYNLSGIHDMWKKYGDFYSYKNYSRARIFARDEGKVEDLASMKRLMRYNNYTKDPFSLIPNCSRTNSSFDDEETAPSVCKPPYSAMLSIAARGDLNPTGNDTFYGPLYRSVGHVDSAATDAKIATWSGMMKGNGTYTAHVICGPTTDGLPPFSWKNDIFDPMPPTFGLPKVYNFSFVVMTTVLPSPSKGSLWSRTGIIAIVAALVVGTIAVVLMRPRKDSEEDDALPEETEGLVDPIE
;
A
#
# COMPACT_ATOMS: atom_id res chain seq x y z
N MET A 1 1.03 21.58 1.02
CA MET A 1 0.37 20.61 0.11
C MET A 1 0.74 20.96 -1.33
N LEU A 2 1.21 19.98 -2.09
CA LEU A 2 1.44 20.11 -3.53
C LEU A 2 0.08 20.09 -4.23
N LYS A 3 -0.54 21.26 -4.39
CA LYS A 3 -1.72 21.43 -5.23
C LYS A 3 -1.24 21.68 -6.67
N ASN A 4 -1.94 21.12 -7.65
CA ASN A 4 -1.72 21.29 -9.10
C ASN A 4 -0.60 20.43 -9.72
N MET A 5 -0.47 19.16 -9.32
CA MET A 5 0.28 18.17 -10.11
C MET A 5 -0.37 17.99 -11.48
N THR A 6 0.47 17.93 -12.53
CA THR A 6 0.02 17.70 -13.91
C THR A 6 -0.49 16.27 -14.07
N ARG A 7 -1.42 16.03 -15.01
CA ARG A 7 -1.82 14.66 -15.40
C ARG A 7 -0.59 13.76 -15.62
N ASP A 8 -0.77 12.47 -15.37
CA ASP A 8 0.26 11.43 -15.42
C ASP A 8 1.38 11.54 -14.36
N THR A 9 1.19 12.33 -13.29
CA THR A 9 2.16 12.36 -12.17
C THR A 9 2.09 11.10 -11.30
N PHE A 10 0.89 10.53 -11.12
CA PHE A 10 0.67 9.41 -10.23
C PHE A 10 -0.29 8.37 -10.84
N TRP A 11 0.22 7.18 -11.12
CA TRP A 11 -0.54 6.06 -11.67
C TRP A 11 -0.72 4.97 -10.62
N VAL A 12 -1.91 4.37 -10.61
CA VAL A 12 -2.24 3.22 -9.75
C VAL A 12 -2.58 2.03 -10.63
N VAL A 13 -2.03 0.88 -10.26
CA VAL A 13 -2.23 -0.38 -10.96
C VAL A 13 -2.62 -1.46 -9.96
N GLU A 14 -3.72 -2.15 -10.24
CA GLU A 14 -4.17 -3.32 -9.49
C GLU A 14 -4.38 -4.49 -10.43
N GLN A 15 -4.06 -5.70 -9.98
CA GLN A 15 -4.02 -6.88 -10.85
C GLN A 15 -4.76 -8.06 -10.23
N LEU A 16 -5.58 -8.71 -11.06
CA LEU A 16 -6.19 -10.01 -10.81
C LEU A 16 -5.62 -11.06 -11.77
N PRO A 17 -5.71 -12.36 -11.43
CA PRO A 17 -5.42 -13.43 -12.37
C PRO A 17 -6.33 -13.34 -13.61
N GLY A 18 -5.74 -13.19 -14.78
CA GLY A 18 -6.47 -13.06 -16.05
C GLY A 18 -5.64 -12.34 -17.09
N LYS A 19 -5.99 -12.49 -18.37
CA LYS A 19 -5.29 -11.86 -19.50
C LYS A 19 -6.08 -10.73 -20.16
N ALA A 20 -7.36 -10.57 -19.80
CA ALA A 20 -8.26 -9.60 -20.41
C ALA A 20 -9.38 -9.23 -19.44
N ALA A 21 -9.98 -8.04 -19.68
CA ALA A 21 -11.09 -7.51 -18.91
C ALA A 21 -12.26 -8.51 -18.81
N PRO A 22 -12.99 -8.52 -17.68
CA PRO A 22 -12.84 -7.63 -16.52
C PRO A 22 -11.75 -8.09 -15.52
N LEU A 23 -11.01 -9.17 -15.83
CA LEU A 23 -9.85 -9.66 -15.07
C LEU A 23 -8.54 -9.07 -15.65
N GLY A 24 -7.39 -9.43 -15.07
CA GLY A 24 -6.10 -8.91 -15.49
C GLY A 24 -5.73 -7.59 -14.81
N ILE A 25 -5.15 -6.65 -15.57
CA ILE A 25 -4.59 -5.40 -15.04
C ILE A 25 -5.61 -4.27 -15.17
N THR A 26 -5.87 -3.56 -14.08
CA THR A 26 -6.58 -2.27 -14.06
C THR A 26 -5.55 -1.18 -13.73
N ALA A 27 -5.38 -0.20 -14.61
CA ALA A 27 -4.44 0.91 -14.44
C ALA A 27 -5.12 2.24 -14.76
N LYS A 28 -4.98 3.24 -13.89
CA LYS A 28 -5.52 4.60 -14.09
C LYS A 28 -4.57 5.66 -13.56
N ASP A 29 -4.57 6.83 -14.22
CA ASP A 29 -3.98 8.05 -13.67
C ASP A 29 -4.85 8.54 -12.51
N MET A 30 -4.26 8.56 -11.31
CA MET A 30 -4.90 8.99 -10.06
C MET A 30 -4.35 10.33 -9.57
N THR A 31 -3.73 11.12 -10.45
CA THR A 31 -3.18 12.43 -10.10
C THR A 31 -4.24 13.39 -9.61
N SER A 32 -5.46 13.37 -10.18
CA SER A 32 -6.59 14.20 -9.73
C SER A 32 -6.98 13.90 -8.29
N VAL A 33 -7.00 12.63 -7.90
CA VAL A 33 -7.26 12.21 -6.52
C VAL A 33 -6.17 12.72 -5.61
N LEU A 34 -4.89 12.51 -5.96
CA LEU A 34 -3.76 12.98 -5.14
C LEU A 34 -3.77 14.51 -4.96
N ASN A 35 -4.14 15.27 -5.99
CA ASN A 35 -4.31 16.73 -5.91
C ASN A 35 -5.43 17.15 -4.95
N THR A 36 -6.50 16.35 -4.87
CA THR A 36 -7.71 16.65 -4.09
C THR A 36 -7.56 16.20 -2.64
N SER A 37 -7.08 14.98 -2.41
CA SER A 37 -6.90 14.39 -1.08
C SER A 37 -5.62 14.85 -0.39
N GLY A 38 -4.58 15.22 -1.15
CA GLY A 38 -3.26 15.54 -0.64
C GLY A 38 -2.38 14.32 -0.32
N TYR A 39 -2.92 13.10 -0.36
CA TYR A 39 -2.19 11.86 -0.11
C TYR A 39 -2.84 10.65 -0.81
N TRP A 40 -2.06 9.58 -0.98
CA TRP A 40 -2.57 8.28 -1.39
C TRP A 40 -2.08 7.22 -0.40
N ALA A 41 -3.02 6.55 0.27
CA ALA A 41 -2.72 5.43 1.17
C ALA A 41 -3.04 4.09 0.49
N SER A 42 -2.23 3.08 0.79
CA SER A 42 -2.44 1.71 0.35
C SER A 42 -2.27 0.75 1.52
N TYR A 43 -3.23 -0.16 1.68
CA TYR A 43 -3.35 -0.97 2.90
C TYR A 43 -4.02 -2.33 2.64
N ASN A 44 -3.66 -2.96 1.51
CA ASN A 44 -4.15 -4.29 1.10
C ASN A 44 -5.67 -4.37 0.88
N ARG A 45 -6.31 -3.26 0.52
CA ARG A 45 -7.69 -3.22 0.05
C ARG A 45 -7.68 -2.65 -1.37
N PRO A 46 -8.24 -3.36 -2.37
CA PRO A 46 -8.30 -2.82 -3.72
C PRO A 46 -9.10 -1.52 -3.78
N TYR A 47 -8.56 -0.51 -4.44
CA TYR A 47 -9.20 0.77 -4.68
C TYR A 47 -10.25 0.65 -5.80
N PHE A 48 -9.93 -0.05 -6.89
CA PHE A 48 -10.83 -0.06 -8.05
C PHE A 48 -12.02 -0.99 -7.81
N PRO A 49 -13.28 -0.53 -8.02
CA PRO A 49 -14.46 -1.30 -7.68
C PRO A 49 -14.54 -2.65 -8.41
N ASN A 50 -14.10 -2.73 -9.66
CA ASN A 50 -14.02 -4.00 -10.40
C ASN A 50 -13.09 -4.99 -9.71
N VAL A 51 -11.90 -4.56 -9.27
CA VAL A 51 -10.92 -5.41 -8.58
C VAL A 51 -11.43 -5.80 -7.20
N TYR A 52 -12.01 -4.87 -6.46
CA TYR A 52 -12.59 -5.11 -5.13
C TYR A 52 -13.71 -6.16 -5.17
N ASN A 53 -14.59 -6.08 -6.17
CA ASN A 53 -15.71 -7.01 -6.33
C ASN A 53 -15.24 -8.38 -6.84
N LEU A 54 -14.43 -8.43 -7.90
CA LEU A 54 -13.99 -9.68 -8.54
C LEU A 54 -12.98 -10.48 -7.72
N SER A 55 -12.25 -9.84 -6.80
CA SER A 55 -11.36 -10.53 -5.85
C SER A 55 -12.09 -11.25 -4.72
N GLY A 56 -13.42 -11.08 -4.61
CA GLY A 56 -14.23 -11.60 -3.50
C GLY A 56 -14.12 -10.78 -2.21
N ILE A 57 -13.40 -9.66 -2.20
CA ILE A 57 -13.26 -8.80 -1.01
C ILE A 57 -14.62 -8.20 -0.62
N HIS A 58 -15.45 -7.83 -1.59
CA HIS A 58 -16.81 -7.36 -1.31
C HIS A 58 -17.68 -8.40 -0.56
N ASP A 59 -17.56 -9.68 -0.92
CA ASP A 59 -18.28 -10.75 -0.21
C ASP A 59 -17.71 -11.00 1.19
N MET A 60 -16.39 -10.85 1.35
CA MET A 60 -15.75 -10.89 2.67
C MET A 60 -16.15 -9.71 3.55
N TRP A 61 -16.39 -8.53 2.97
CA TRP A 61 -16.96 -7.38 3.68
C TRP A 61 -18.40 -7.64 4.13
N LYS A 62 -19.26 -8.23 3.30
CA LYS A 62 -20.61 -8.65 3.74
C LYS A 62 -20.55 -9.61 4.92
N LYS A 63 -19.55 -10.51 4.94
CA LYS A 63 -19.41 -11.54 5.97
C LYS A 63 -18.74 -11.05 7.25
N TYR A 64 -17.73 -10.18 7.14
CA TYR A 64 -16.85 -9.80 8.25
C TYR A 64 -16.71 -8.28 8.43
N GLY A 65 -17.60 -7.51 7.82
CA GLY A 65 -17.72 -6.07 7.98
C GLY A 65 -16.44 -5.29 7.69
N ASP A 66 -16.21 -4.26 8.48
CA ASP A 66 -15.18 -3.23 8.27
C ASP A 66 -13.75 -3.75 8.18
N PHE A 67 -13.47 -4.98 8.64
CA PHE A 67 -12.16 -5.58 8.40
C PHE A 67 -11.82 -5.62 6.91
N TYR A 68 -12.80 -5.87 6.03
CA TYR A 68 -12.62 -5.91 4.58
C TYR A 68 -13.03 -4.63 3.86
N SER A 69 -13.60 -3.63 4.56
CA SER A 69 -13.96 -2.35 3.95
C SER A 69 -12.72 -1.62 3.41
N TYR A 70 -12.86 -0.94 2.26
CA TYR A 70 -11.81 -0.06 1.76
C TYR A 70 -11.62 1.17 2.65
N LYS A 71 -12.70 1.79 3.15
CA LYS A 71 -12.63 3.03 3.92
C LYS A 71 -12.57 2.83 5.43
N ASN A 72 -13.27 1.82 5.95
CA ASN A 72 -13.44 1.62 7.39
C ASN A 72 -12.45 0.63 8.00
N TYR A 73 -11.62 -0.01 7.19
CA TYR A 73 -10.55 -0.84 7.71
C TYR A 73 -9.58 -0.02 8.58
N SER A 74 -9.06 -0.65 9.64
CA SER A 74 -8.18 -0.05 10.64
C SER A 74 -7.11 0.89 10.06
N ARG A 75 -6.31 0.41 9.10
CA ARG A 75 -5.23 1.21 8.48
C ARG A 75 -5.77 2.38 7.67
N ALA A 76 -6.88 2.20 6.96
CA ALA A 76 -7.52 3.28 6.21
C ALA A 76 -7.93 4.43 7.15
N ARG A 77 -8.54 4.10 8.29
CA ARG A 77 -8.97 5.07 9.29
C ARG A 77 -7.80 5.76 10.00
N ILE A 78 -6.71 5.03 10.30
CA ILE A 78 -5.48 5.61 10.86
C ILE A 78 -4.86 6.59 9.86
N PHE A 79 -4.72 6.21 8.58
CA PHE A 79 -4.21 7.12 7.55
C PHE A 79 -5.09 8.36 7.41
N ALA A 80 -6.40 8.20 7.26
CA ALA A 80 -7.31 9.34 7.12
C ALA A 80 -7.28 10.28 8.33
N ARG A 81 -7.02 9.78 9.55
CA ARG A 81 -6.88 10.59 10.76
C ARG A 81 -5.54 11.31 10.85
N ASP A 82 -4.45 10.66 10.45
CA ASP A 82 -3.09 11.08 10.81
C ASP A 82 -2.25 11.59 9.63
N GLU A 83 -2.70 11.42 8.38
CA GLU A 83 -1.97 11.87 7.19
C GLU A 83 -1.62 13.37 7.24
N GLY A 84 -2.56 14.21 7.69
CA GLY A 84 -2.36 15.66 7.78
C GLY A 84 -1.31 16.07 8.83
N LYS A 85 -0.84 15.15 9.68
CA LYS A 85 0.24 15.36 10.65
C LYS A 85 1.63 15.08 10.05
N VAL A 86 1.69 14.60 8.81
CA VAL A 86 2.95 14.33 8.11
C VAL A 86 3.41 15.57 7.36
N GLU A 87 4.26 16.35 8.03
CA GLU A 87 4.77 17.63 7.51
C GLU A 87 6.23 17.54 7.05
N ASP A 88 6.94 16.48 7.46
CA ASP A 88 8.35 16.28 7.20
C ASP A 88 8.75 14.79 7.18
N LEU A 89 10.02 14.54 6.91
CA LEU A 89 10.56 13.18 6.91
C LEU A 89 10.45 12.50 8.28
N ALA A 90 10.57 13.24 9.38
CA ALA A 90 10.54 12.66 10.72
C ALA A 90 9.13 12.18 11.10
N SER A 91 8.10 12.98 10.79
CA SER A 91 6.70 12.63 10.94
C SER A 91 6.28 11.51 10.00
N MET A 92 6.79 11.46 8.76
CA MET A 92 6.57 10.32 7.86
C MET A 92 7.16 9.03 8.44
N LYS A 93 8.39 9.08 8.97
CA LYS A 93 9.01 7.93 9.68
C LYS A 93 8.14 7.46 10.85
N ARG A 94 7.64 8.39 11.68
CA ARG A 94 6.76 8.05 12.80
C ARG A 94 5.45 7.41 12.35
N LEU A 95 4.78 7.96 11.32
CA LEU A 95 3.53 7.40 10.81
C LEU A 95 3.74 5.98 10.27
N MET A 96 4.79 5.75 9.48
CA MET A 96 5.09 4.44 8.92
C MET A 96 5.53 3.40 9.96
N ARG A 97 5.87 3.84 11.18
CA ARG A 97 6.22 2.99 12.32
C ARG A 97 5.12 2.96 13.40
N TYR A 98 3.98 3.58 13.13
CA TYR A 98 2.91 3.73 14.11
C TYR A 98 2.29 2.39 14.48
N ASN A 99 2.35 2.08 15.77
CA ASN A 99 1.53 1.04 16.41
C ASN A 99 1.29 1.37 17.88
N ASN A 100 0.07 1.82 18.19
CA ASN A 100 -0.40 2.11 19.54
C ASN A 100 -1.65 1.28 19.86
N TYR A 101 -1.64 0.00 19.47
CA TYR A 101 -2.84 -0.82 19.43
C TYR A 101 -3.60 -0.91 20.75
N THR A 102 -2.92 -0.82 21.90
CA THR A 102 -3.55 -0.91 23.23
C THR A 102 -4.45 0.28 23.57
N LYS A 103 -4.36 1.38 22.82
CA LYS A 103 -5.10 2.63 23.08
C LYS A 103 -5.82 3.18 21.84
N ASP A 104 -5.39 2.81 20.64
CA ASP A 104 -6.01 3.32 19.41
C ASP A 104 -7.38 2.64 19.19
N PRO A 105 -8.49 3.42 19.13
CA PRO A 105 -9.81 2.85 18.87
C PRO A 105 -9.91 2.15 17.50
N PHE A 106 -9.05 2.49 16.53
CA PHE A 106 -9.01 1.80 15.23
C PHE A 106 -8.24 0.48 15.27
N SER A 107 -7.67 0.12 16.43
CA SER A 107 -7.06 -1.18 16.68
C SER A 107 -7.98 -2.17 17.41
N LEU A 108 -9.25 -1.79 17.65
CA LEU A 108 -10.27 -2.68 18.21
C LEU A 108 -10.57 -3.83 17.24
N ILE A 109 -10.66 -5.05 17.77
CA ILE A 109 -10.98 -6.23 16.99
C ILE A 109 -12.49 -6.24 16.68
N PRO A 110 -12.89 -6.35 15.39
CA PRO A 110 -14.31 -6.47 15.03
C PRO A 110 -14.82 -7.91 15.17
N ASN A 111 -16.15 -8.06 15.23
CA ASN A 111 -16.88 -9.33 15.10
C ASN A 111 -16.48 -10.42 16.11
N CYS A 112 -16.44 -10.08 17.39
CA CYS A 112 -16.15 -11.04 18.45
C CYS A 112 -17.37 -11.92 18.75
N SER A 113 -17.15 -13.22 19.00
CA SER A 113 -18.20 -14.11 19.51
C SER A 113 -18.38 -13.93 21.02
N ARG A 114 -19.62 -13.99 21.53
CA ARG A 114 -19.86 -14.07 22.98
C ARG A 114 -19.20 -15.34 23.50
N THR A 115 -18.28 -15.22 24.44
CA THR A 115 -17.70 -16.39 25.11
C THR A 115 -18.09 -16.30 26.57
N ASN A 116 -19.17 -17.03 26.89
CA ASN A 116 -19.74 -17.25 28.21
C ASN A 116 -19.61 -16.03 29.14
N SER A 117 -20.51 -15.07 28.96
CA SER A 117 -20.89 -14.23 30.08
C SER A 117 -21.38 -15.16 31.20
N SER A 118 -20.88 -14.92 32.40
CA SER A 118 -21.61 -15.27 33.62
C SER A 118 -23.09 -14.94 33.46
N PHE A 119 -23.95 -15.74 34.09
CA PHE A 119 -25.41 -15.78 33.97
C PHE A 119 -26.18 -14.44 34.15
N ASP A 120 -25.48 -13.31 34.32
CA ASP A 120 -25.99 -12.00 34.69
C ASP A 120 -25.63 -10.85 33.72
N ASP A 121 -24.92 -11.09 32.60
CA ASP A 121 -24.64 -9.99 31.65
C ASP A 121 -25.83 -9.73 30.72
N GLU A 122 -26.31 -8.49 30.78
CA GLU A 122 -27.38 -7.90 29.99
C GLU A 122 -27.26 -8.26 28.49
N GLU A 123 -28.35 -8.78 27.91
CA GLU A 123 -28.45 -9.24 26.52
C GLU A 123 -28.11 -8.15 25.47
N THR A 124 -27.96 -6.90 25.91
CA THR A 124 -27.67 -5.69 25.15
C THR A 124 -26.17 -5.31 25.11
N ALA A 125 -25.30 -5.95 25.91
CA ALA A 125 -23.88 -5.61 25.93
C ALA A 125 -23.16 -6.06 24.62
N PRO A 126 -22.35 -5.19 23.99
CA PRO A 126 -21.63 -5.52 22.75
C PRO A 126 -20.61 -6.64 22.99
N SER A 127 -20.45 -7.56 22.03
CA SER A 127 -19.45 -8.62 22.12
C SER A 127 -18.03 -8.04 21.97
N VAL A 128 -17.23 -8.14 23.03
CA VAL A 128 -15.86 -7.61 23.07
C VAL A 128 -14.86 -8.76 23.11
N CYS A 129 -13.87 -8.73 22.21
CA CYS A 129 -12.78 -9.71 22.17
C CYS A 129 -11.92 -9.62 23.43
N LYS A 130 -11.22 -10.71 23.75
CA LYS A 130 -10.28 -10.76 24.89
C LYS A 130 -8.90 -11.19 24.37
N PRO A 131 -7.94 -10.27 24.18
CA PRO A 131 -8.03 -8.83 24.43
C PRO A 131 -8.91 -8.08 23.40
N PRO A 132 -9.37 -6.86 23.72
CA PRO A 132 -10.21 -6.07 22.81
C PRO A 132 -9.46 -5.47 21.61
N TYR A 133 -8.14 -5.34 21.73
CA TYR A 133 -7.30 -4.72 20.71
C TYR A 133 -6.34 -5.74 20.08
N SER A 134 -5.97 -5.49 18.83
CA SER A 134 -4.96 -6.27 18.13
C SER A 134 -3.83 -5.40 17.62
N ALA A 135 -2.61 -5.85 17.89
CA ALA A 135 -1.39 -5.28 17.37
C ALA A 135 -1.23 -5.46 15.84
N MET A 136 -2.09 -6.26 15.19
CA MET A 136 -2.18 -6.39 13.73
C MET A 136 -3.00 -5.26 13.09
N LEU A 137 -3.85 -4.59 13.85
CA LEU A 137 -4.72 -3.51 13.40
C LEU A 137 -4.03 -2.16 13.57
N SER A 138 -2.89 -1.99 12.91
CA SER A 138 -2.15 -0.73 12.86
C SER A 138 -1.31 -0.61 11.59
N ILE A 139 -0.64 0.54 11.37
CA ILE A 139 0.22 0.73 10.20
C ILE A 139 1.42 -0.22 10.25
N ALA A 140 2.12 -0.26 11.38
CA ALA A 140 3.26 -1.15 11.61
C ALA A 140 2.86 -2.34 12.49
N ALA A 141 2.17 -3.32 11.91
CA ALA A 141 1.64 -4.51 12.60
C ALA A 141 2.69 -5.28 13.42
N ARG A 142 2.26 -5.86 14.56
CA ARG A 142 3.08 -6.62 15.52
C ARG A 142 2.35 -7.86 16.08
N GLY A 143 2.15 -8.89 15.25
CA GLY A 143 1.39 -10.09 15.63
C GLY A 143 1.97 -10.84 16.83
N ASP A 144 3.28 -10.75 17.04
CA ASP A 144 4.01 -11.33 18.18
C ASP A 144 3.57 -10.77 19.55
N LEU A 145 3.00 -9.57 19.58
CA LEU A 145 2.57 -8.90 20.82
C LEU A 145 1.14 -9.26 21.24
N ASN A 146 0.37 -9.89 20.37
CA ASN A 146 -0.96 -10.37 20.73
C ASN A 146 -0.83 -11.62 21.62
N PRO A 147 -1.63 -11.79 22.68
CA PRO A 147 -1.67 -13.05 23.43
C PRO A 147 -2.08 -14.25 22.57
N THR A 148 -1.56 -15.44 22.84
CA THR A 148 -2.04 -16.67 22.19
C THR A 148 -3.54 -16.87 22.41
N GLY A 149 -4.27 -17.28 21.37
CA GLY A 149 -5.71 -17.52 21.44
C GLY A 149 -6.27 -18.01 20.12
N ASN A 150 -7.53 -18.39 20.12
CA ASN A 150 -8.28 -18.87 18.97
C ASN A 150 -9.47 -17.94 18.67
N ASP A 151 -10.41 -18.42 17.87
CA ASP A 151 -11.65 -17.73 17.49
C ASP A 151 -12.55 -17.36 18.69
N THR A 152 -12.50 -18.12 19.77
CA THR A 152 -13.15 -17.77 21.05
C THR A 152 -12.64 -16.42 21.60
N PHE A 153 -11.35 -16.12 21.41
CA PHE A 153 -10.74 -14.89 21.95
C PHE A 153 -10.78 -13.72 20.97
N TYR A 154 -10.55 -13.99 19.69
CA TYR A 154 -10.33 -12.99 18.63
C TYR A 154 -11.42 -12.94 17.56
N GLY A 155 -12.49 -13.75 17.72
CA GLY A 155 -13.53 -13.89 16.71
C GLY A 155 -13.06 -14.67 15.46
N PRO A 156 -13.90 -14.70 14.41
CA PRO A 156 -13.65 -15.52 13.22
C PRO A 156 -12.40 -15.07 12.43
N LEU A 157 -11.87 -13.88 12.71
CA LEU A 157 -10.67 -13.31 12.10
C LEU A 157 -9.39 -13.58 12.90
N TYR A 158 -9.40 -14.48 13.90
CA TYR A 158 -8.24 -14.76 14.76
C TYR A 158 -6.93 -15.05 14.01
N ARG A 159 -6.99 -15.65 12.82
CA ARG A 159 -5.82 -15.90 11.98
C ARG A 159 -5.19 -14.65 11.35
N SER A 160 -5.88 -13.52 11.42
CA SER A 160 -5.45 -12.23 10.89
C SER A 160 -5.19 -11.20 11.99
N VAL A 161 -5.88 -11.31 13.12
CA VAL A 161 -5.83 -10.33 14.22
C VAL A 161 -5.36 -10.91 15.56
N GLY A 162 -5.16 -12.22 15.66
CA GLY A 162 -4.65 -12.88 16.85
C GLY A 162 -3.13 -12.88 16.94
N HIS A 163 -2.60 -13.83 17.70
CA HIS A 163 -1.16 -14.09 17.77
C HIS A 163 -0.71 -14.83 16.51
N VAL A 164 0.07 -14.16 15.67
CA VAL A 164 0.45 -14.66 14.34
C VAL A 164 1.90 -14.29 14.04
N ASP A 165 2.59 -15.17 13.31
CA ASP A 165 3.92 -14.92 12.75
C ASP A 165 3.82 -13.94 11.56
N SER A 166 3.46 -12.69 11.88
CA SER A 166 3.30 -11.61 10.92
C SER A 166 3.52 -10.26 11.59
N ALA A 167 4.28 -9.40 10.91
CA ALA A 167 4.57 -8.05 11.36
C ALA A 167 4.96 -7.17 10.17
N ALA A 168 4.93 -5.85 10.37
CA ALA A 168 5.64 -4.93 9.48
C ALA A 168 7.14 -5.03 9.76
N THR A 169 7.93 -5.52 8.80
CA THR A 169 9.35 -5.84 9.00
C THR A 169 10.33 -4.78 8.51
N ASP A 170 9.86 -3.70 7.91
CA ASP A 170 10.70 -2.59 7.47
C ASP A 170 9.89 -1.29 7.31
N ALA A 171 10.58 -0.20 7.00
CA ALA A 171 9.99 0.95 6.32
C ALA A 171 11.04 1.55 5.39
N LYS A 172 10.61 2.03 4.21
CA LYS A 172 11.45 2.68 3.21
C LYS A 172 10.78 3.96 2.75
N ILE A 173 11.48 5.09 2.85
CA ILE A 173 10.95 6.42 2.55
C ILE A 173 11.91 7.14 1.62
N ALA A 174 11.41 7.57 0.48
CA ALA A 174 12.11 8.44 -0.46
C ALA A 174 11.49 9.84 -0.45
N THR A 175 12.29 10.84 -0.81
CA THR A 175 11.83 12.22 -1.01
C THR A 175 12.24 12.69 -2.40
N TRP A 176 11.51 13.64 -2.96
CA TRP A 176 11.89 14.25 -4.24
C TRP A 176 13.34 14.73 -4.24
N SER A 177 13.76 15.44 -3.19
CA SER A 177 15.15 15.91 -3.06
C SER A 177 16.16 14.78 -3.04
N GLY A 178 15.86 13.69 -2.32
CA GLY A 178 16.73 12.52 -2.24
C GLY A 178 16.85 11.75 -3.55
N MET A 179 15.84 11.83 -4.41
CA MET A 179 15.82 11.14 -5.70
C MET A 179 16.32 11.99 -6.87
N MET A 180 16.21 13.32 -6.78
CA MET A 180 16.38 14.19 -7.95
C MET A 180 17.46 15.26 -7.83
N LYS A 181 17.91 15.61 -6.62
CA LYS A 181 18.92 16.67 -6.46
C LYS A 181 20.36 16.16 -6.54
N GLY A 182 20.59 14.88 -6.27
CA GLY A 182 21.92 14.29 -6.37
C GLY A 182 22.33 14.05 -7.82
N ASN A 183 23.52 14.51 -8.23
CA ASN A 183 24.07 14.21 -9.55
C ASN A 183 24.42 12.71 -9.66
N GLY A 184 23.46 11.90 -10.12
CA GLY A 184 23.59 10.43 -10.17
C GLY A 184 23.60 9.76 -8.80
N THR A 185 23.16 10.46 -7.74
CA THR A 185 23.12 9.95 -6.37
C THR A 185 21.68 9.95 -5.87
N TYR A 186 21.21 8.79 -5.40
CA TYR A 186 19.83 8.57 -4.95
C TYR A 186 19.83 8.11 -3.50
N THR A 187 19.01 8.74 -2.67
CA THR A 187 18.94 8.44 -1.24
C THR A 187 17.56 7.98 -0.80
N ALA A 188 17.52 6.93 0.02
CA ALA A 188 16.32 6.47 0.72
C ALA A 188 16.60 6.32 2.22
N HIS A 189 15.59 6.61 3.04
CA HIS A 189 15.63 6.33 4.47
C HIS A 189 14.99 4.98 4.73
N VAL A 190 15.74 4.08 5.34
CA VAL A 190 15.27 2.71 5.55
C VAL A 190 15.50 2.27 6.99
N ILE A 191 14.61 1.42 7.49
CA ILE A 191 14.75 0.73 8.77
C ILE A 191 14.37 -0.74 8.56
N CYS A 192 15.14 -1.65 9.16
CA CYS A 192 14.86 -3.07 9.16
C CYS A 192 14.35 -3.49 10.55
N GLY A 193 13.37 -4.37 10.57
CA GLY A 193 12.76 -4.95 11.77
C GLY A 193 11.39 -4.37 12.14
N PRO A 194 10.65 -5.07 13.02
CA PRO A 194 9.38 -4.59 13.57
C PRO A 194 9.49 -3.27 14.33
N THR A 195 8.40 -2.52 14.41
CA THR A 195 8.40 -1.22 15.09
C THR A 195 8.75 -1.32 16.56
N THR A 196 9.59 -0.39 17.02
CA THR A 196 10.00 -0.20 18.42
C THR A 196 9.48 1.14 18.97
N ASP A 197 8.68 1.86 18.18
CA ASP A 197 8.11 3.15 18.58
C ASP A 197 7.00 2.93 19.61
N GLY A 198 7.34 3.08 20.89
CA GLY A 198 6.42 2.82 22.01
C GLY A 198 6.16 1.34 22.31
N LEU A 199 6.87 0.42 21.64
CA LEU A 199 6.74 -1.02 21.79
C LEU A 199 8.10 -1.67 22.05
N PRO A 200 8.16 -2.82 22.75
CA PRO A 200 9.42 -3.50 22.99
C PRO A 200 10.04 -3.99 21.67
N PRO A 201 11.38 -3.95 21.55
CA PRO A 201 12.09 -4.58 20.44
C PRO A 201 11.66 -6.03 20.26
N PHE A 202 11.44 -6.42 19.00
CA PHE A 202 11.16 -7.82 18.67
C PHE A 202 12.42 -8.66 18.94
N SER A 203 12.22 -9.84 19.53
CA SER A 203 13.27 -10.81 19.77
C SER A 203 12.76 -12.18 19.38
N TRP A 204 13.53 -12.89 18.56
CA TRP A 204 13.32 -14.32 18.36
C TRP A 204 13.55 -15.03 19.70
N LYS A 205 12.52 -15.71 20.18
CA LYS A 205 12.54 -16.53 21.39
C LYS A 205 12.02 -17.92 21.02
N ASN A 206 12.44 -18.91 21.77
CA ASN A 206 11.84 -20.24 21.67
C ASN A 206 10.34 -20.12 21.99
N ASP A 207 9.54 -20.92 21.29
CA ASP A 207 8.11 -21.09 21.56
C ASP A 207 7.27 -19.81 21.42
N ILE A 208 7.81 -18.76 20.77
CA ILE A 208 7.00 -17.58 20.41
C ILE A 208 6.00 -17.92 19.32
N PHE A 209 6.27 -18.89 18.44
CA PHE A 209 5.32 -19.39 17.44
C PHE A 209 5.38 -20.92 17.36
N ASP A 210 4.26 -21.53 16.94
CA ASP A 210 4.16 -22.97 16.70
C ASP A 210 3.48 -23.26 15.34
N PRO A 211 4.19 -23.89 14.37
CA PRO A 211 5.60 -24.26 14.44
C PRO A 211 6.51 -23.04 14.42
N MET A 212 7.66 -23.15 15.09
CA MET A 212 8.67 -22.08 15.07
C MET A 212 9.28 -21.95 13.67
N PRO A 213 9.32 -20.75 13.07
CA PRO A 213 10.01 -20.55 11.80
C PRO A 213 11.53 -20.71 11.95
N PRO A 214 12.25 -21.16 10.89
CA PRO A 214 13.70 -21.14 10.88
C PRO A 214 14.25 -19.71 11.02
N THR A 215 15.23 -19.52 11.91
CA THR A 215 15.82 -18.20 12.20
C THR A 215 17.29 -18.08 11.78
N PHE A 216 17.75 -18.95 10.87
CA PHE A 216 19.14 -18.99 10.41
C PHE A 216 19.55 -17.66 9.79
N GLY A 217 20.65 -17.08 10.27
CA GLY A 217 21.19 -15.80 9.76
C GLY A 217 20.41 -14.55 10.18
N LEU A 218 19.32 -14.70 10.94
CA LEU A 218 18.55 -13.56 11.45
C LEU A 218 19.18 -13.02 12.75
N PRO A 219 19.21 -11.68 12.95
CA PRO A 219 19.50 -11.10 14.26
C PRO A 219 18.56 -11.65 15.33
N LYS A 220 19.10 -11.95 16.52
CA LYS A 220 18.27 -12.40 17.67
C LYS A 220 17.28 -11.34 18.12
N VAL A 221 17.68 -10.07 18.06
CA VAL A 221 16.89 -8.91 18.48
C VAL A 221 16.91 -7.87 17.36
N TYR A 222 15.75 -7.30 17.06
CA TYR A 222 15.59 -6.23 16.08
C TYR A 222 15.36 -4.92 16.82
N ASN A 223 16.43 -4.15 16.97
CA ASN A 223 16.41 -2.82 17.59
C ASN A 223 17.24 -1.84 16.74
N PHE A 224 16.94 -1.76 15.46
CA PHE A 224 17.65 -0.90 14.52
C PHE A 224 17.01 0.49 14.44
N SER A 225 17.83 1.49 14.11
CA SER A 225 17.36 2.83 13.78
C SER A 225 17.26 3.01 12.26
N PHE A 226 16.56 4.05 11.82
CA PHE A 226 16.60 4.46 10.42
C PHE A 226 18.04 4.80 9.99
N VAL A 227 18.44 4.29 8.84
CA VAL A 227 19.68 4.65 8.15
C VAL A 227 19.36 5.33 6.82
N VAL A 228 20.32 6.09 6.29
CA VAL A 228 20.25 6.63 4.93
C VAL A 228 21.02 5.68 4.03
N MET A 229 20.33 5.06 3.07
CA MET A 229 20.97 4.32 1.99
C MET A 229 21.16 5.23 0.78
N THR A 230 22.38 5.23 0.26
CA THR A 230 22.77 6.04 -0.90
C THR A 230 23.23 5.14 -2.02
N THR A 231 22.58 5.23 -3.17
CA THR A 231 22.97 4.55 -4.40
C THR A 231 23.61 5.57 -5.35
N VAL A 232 24.81 5.28 -5.82
CA VAL A 232 25.49 6.08 -6.85
C VAL A 232 25.38 5.31 -8.16
N LEU A 233 24.70 5.87 -9.15
CA LEU A 233 24.74 5.32 -10.49
C LEU A 233 26.07 5.73 -11.15
N PRO A 234 26.84 4.79 -11.69
CA PRO A 234 28.03 5.15 -12.44
C PRO A 234 27.64 6.05 -13.61
N SER A 235 28.33 7.17 -13.77
CA SER A 235 28.16 8.04 -14.94
C SER A 235 28.31 7.16 -16.18
N PRO A 236 27.42 7.26 -17.19
CA PRO A 236 27.57 6.50 -18.41
C PRO A 236 28.97 6.77 -18.95
N SER A 237 29.76 5.70 -19.12
CA SER A 237 31.09 5.82 -19.70
C SER A 237 30.94 6.55 -21.02
N LYS A 238 31.75 7.58 -21.29
CA LYS A 238 31.85 8.23 -22.61
C LYS A 238 32.47 7.27 -23.64
N GLY A 239 32.01 6.03 -23.70
CA GLY A 239 32.39 5.05 -24.70
C GLY A 239 31.58 5.28 -25.97
N SER A 240 32.17 6.04 -26.91
CA SER A 240 31.98 5.94 -28.37
C SER A 240 30.60 5.44 -28.88
N LEU A 241 29.50 6.08 -28.51
CA LEU A 241 28.20 5.82 -29.16
C LEU A 241 27.98 6.71 -30.40
N TRP A 242 28.77 7.78 -30.54
CA TRP A 242 28.68 8.74 -31.66
C TRP A 242 29.15 8.19 -33.02
N SER A 243 29.78 7.02 -33.06
CA SER A 243 30.14 6.34 -34.32
C SER A 243 29.04 5.42 -34.87
N ARG A 244 27.99 5.11 -34.08
CA ARG A 244 26.88 4.24 -34.51
C ARG A 244 25.58 4.98 -34.82
N THR A 245 25.32 6.12 -34.17
CA THR A 245 24.10 6.92 -34.39
C THR A 245 24.11 7.70 -35.70
N GLY A 246 25.29 8.07 -36.22
CA GLY A 246 25.40 8.74 -37.53
C GLY A 246 24.93 7.88 -38.71
N ILE A 247 25.06 6.56 -38.62
CA ILE A 247 24.66 5.64 -39.71
C ILE A 247 23.14 5.38 -39.67
N ILE A 248 22.55 5.26 -38.48
CA ILE A 248 21.12 4.97 -38.32
C ILE A 248 20.24 6.17 -38.71
N ALA A 249 20.68 7.39 -38.40
CA ALA A 249 19.94 8.61 -38.77
C ALA A 249 19.85 8.82 -40.30
N ILE A 250 20.88 8.43 -41.05
CA ILE A 250 20.90 8.52 -42.52
C ILE A 250 19.93 7.50 -43.14
N VAL A 251 19.85 6.29 -42.59
CA VAL A 251 18.95 5.24 -43.10
C VAL A 251 17.48 5.57 -42.80
N ALA A 252 17.17 6.10 -41.62
CA ALA A 252 15.80 6.49 -41.27
C ALA A 252 15.27 7.65 -42.14
N ALA A 253 16.11 8.64 -42.47
CA ALA A 253 15.72 9.75 -43.33
C ALA A 253 15.38 9.29 -44.77
N LEU A 254 16.11 8.30 -45.30
CA LEU A 254 15.84 7.73 -46.62
C LEU A 254 14.54 6.91 -46.68
N VAL A 255 14.17 6.24 -45.59
CA VAL A 255 12.93 5.45 -45.49
C VAL A 255 11.70 6.36 -45.29
N VAL A 256 11.82 7.44 -44.52
CA VAL A 256 10.72 8.42 -44.34
C VAL A 256 10.47 9.20 -45.64
N GLY A 257 11.53 9.54 -46.39
CA GLY A 257 11.41 10.21 -47.69
C GLY A 257 10.67 9.39 -48.74
N THR A 258 10.86 8.07 -48.78
CA THR A 258 10.15 7.19 -49.73
C THR A 258 8.69 6.95 -49.34
N ILE A 259 8.38 6.89 -48.04
CA ILE A 259 6.99 6.75 -47.55
C ILE A 259 6.16 8.02 -47.80
N ALA A 260 6.76 9.21 -47.64
CA ALA A 260 6.08 10.48 -47.89
C ALA A 260 5.66 10.66 -49.37
N VAL A 261 6.45 10.15 -50.32
CA VAL A 261 6.12 10.20 -51.75
C VAL A 261 4.99 9.23 -52.13
N VAL A 262 4.83 8.12 -51.39
CA VAL A 262 3.79 7.10 -51.65
C VAL A 262 2.45 7.45 -51.00
N LEU A 263 2.44 8.19 -49.88
CA LEU A 263 1.23 8.51 -49.12
C LEU A 263 0.55 9.82 -49.51
N MET A 264 1.14 10.65 -50.38
CA MET A 264 0.46 11.82 -50.97
C MET A 264 -0.53 11.41 -52.07
N ARG A 265 -1.59 10.69 -51.69
CA ARG A 265 -2.87 10.68 -52.41
C ARG A 265 -3.93 11.30 -51.49
N PRO A 266 -4.74 12.26 -51.97
CA PRO A 266 -5.65 12.99 -51.09
C PRO A 266 -6.77 12.06 -50.61
N ARG A 267 -6.90 11.90 -49.30
CA ARG A 267 -8.03 11.22 -48.68
C ARG A 267 -8.82 12.22 -47.83
N LYS A 268 -10.10 12.26 -48.15
CA LYS A 268 -11.18 13.11 -47.65
C LYS A 268 -11.37 12.99 -46.14
N ASP A 269 -11.48 14.12 -45.46
CA ASP A 269 -11.71 14.24 -44.02
C ASP A 269 -13.05 13.65 -43.59
N SER A 270 -13.05 13.00 -42.43
CA SER A 270 -14.23 12.80 -41.60
C SER A 270 -13.80 12.88 -40.13
N GLU A 271 -14.20 13.95 -39.48
CA GLU A 271 -14.19 14.14 -38.03
C GLU A 271 -15.21 13.19 -37.38
N GLU A 272 -14.83 12.52 -36.29
CA GLU A 272 -15.73 12.14 -35.21
C GLU A 272 -14.86 11.86 -33.96
N ASP A 273 -14.73 12.89 -33.12
CA ASP A 273 -14.17 12.82 -31.77
C ASP A 273 -15.33 12.48 -30.82
N ASP A 274 -15.45 11.21 -30.40
CA ASP A 274 -16.32 10.83 -29.29
C ASP A 274 -15.55 11.02 -27.97
N ALA A 275 -15.69 12.20 -27.39
CA ALA A 275 -15.32 12.46 -26.01
C ALA A 275 -16.30 11.75 -25.08
N LEU A 276 -15.87 10.65 -24.45
CA LEU A 276 -16.62 10.01 -23.37
C LEU A 276 -16.67 10.93 -22.15
N PRO A 277 -17.84 11.05 -21.48
CA PRO A 277 -18.05 12.02 -20.43
C PRO A 277 -17.20 11.74 -19.18
N GLU A 278 -16.79 12.84 -18.55
CA GLU A 278 -16.04 12.91 -17.31
C GLU A 278 -16.88 12.32 -16.16
N GLU A 279 -16.74 11.02 -15.91
CA GLU A 279 -17.32 10.40 -14.71
C GLU A 279 -16.57 10.89 -13.47
N THR A 280 -17.32 11.48 -12.55
CA THR A 280 -16.89 11.78 -11.19
C THR A 280 -16.59 10.49 -10.43
N GLU A 281 -15.44 9.85 -10.73
CA GLU A 281 -15.01 8.60 -10.08
C GLU A 281 -14.33 8.89 -8.75
N GLY A 282 -15.16 9.08 -7.72
CA GLY A 282 -14.78 8.87 -6.35
C GLY A 282 -15.85 8.03 -5.68
N LEU A 283 -15.42 7.10 -4.81
CA LEU A 283 -16.21 6.30 -3.87
C LEU A 283 -16.46 4.85 -4.32
N VAL A 284 -15.59 3.95 -3.84
CA VAL A 284 -16.05 2.60 -3.44
C VAL A 284 -16.44 2.69 -1.98
N ASP A 285 -17.71 3.02 -1.74
CA ASP A 285 -18.60 2.11 -1.03
C ASP A 285 -19.89 2.07 -1.86
N PRO A 286 -20.54 0.90 -2.06
CA PRO A 286 -21.90 0.91 -2.58
C PRO A 286 -22.77 1.73 -1.62
N ILE A 287 -23.48 2.71 -2.17
CA ILE A 287 -24.68 3.24 -1.53
C ILE A 287 -25.57 2.03 -1.22
N GLU A 288 -26.07 1.95 0.01
CA GLU A 288 -27.03 0.94 0.47
C GLU A 288 -28.17 0.71 -0.53
#